data_AF-A0AB39PKG2-F1
#
_entry.id   AF-A0AB39PKG2-F1
#
_cell.length_a   1.000
_cell.length_b   1.000
_cell.length_c   1.000
_cell.angle_alpha   90.00
_cell.angle_beta   90.00
_cell.angle_gamma   90.00
#
_symmetry.space_group_name_H-M   'P 1'
#
loop_
_entity.id
_entity.type
_entity.pdbx_description
1 polymer ?
#
loop_
_entity_poly.entity_id
_entity_poly.type
_entity_poly.pdbx_seq_one_letter_code
_entity_poly.pdbx_strand_id
1 'polypeptide(L)' 'MPGKVADFLRATDLEPAEQAALDHGVTVRRGQGYTLRVSAASAVHRQLLARCKPLDCQGGCG' A
#
# COMPACT_ATOMS: atom_id res chain seq x y z
N MET A 1 8.17 7.28 -3.62
CA MET A 1 8.17 6.12 -4.55
C MET A 1 6.92 5.27 -4.32
N PRO A 2 5.84 5.43 -5.10
CA PRO A 2 4.56 4.72 -4.89
C PRO A 2 4.66 3.20 -5.15
N GLY A 3 5.56 2.77 -6.03
CA GLY A 3 5.77 1.34 -6.31
C GLY A 3 6.39 0.55 -5.15
N LYS A 4 7.22 1.17 -4.30
CA LYS A 4 7.81 0.49 -3.13
C LYS A 4 6.77 0.13 -2.07
N VAL A 5 5.76 1.00 -1.89
CA VAL A 5 4.68 0.77 -0.92
C VAL A 5 3.81 -0.40 -1.37
N ALA A 6 3.47 -0.45 -2.66
CA ALA A 6 2.69 -1.56 -3.22
C ALA A 6 3.45 -2.89 -3.16
N ASP A 7 4.76 -2.88 -3.44
CA ASP A 7 5.61 -4.08 -3.33
C ASP A 7 5.73 -4.57 -1.88
N PHE A 8 5.98 -3.65 -0.94
CA PHE A 8 6.04 -3.96 0.49
C PHE A 8 4.72 -4.50 1.05
N LEU A 9 3.59 -3.90 0.68
CA LEU A 9 2.28 -4.39 1.07
C LEU A 9 2.03 -5.79 0.51
N ARG A 10 2.52 -6.11 -0.69
CA ARG A 10 2.38 -7.44 -1.29
C ARG A 10 3.33 -8.49 -0.68
N ALA A 11 4.46 -8.05 -0.13
CA ALA A 11 5.42 -8.89 0.57
C ALA A 11 5.11 -9.07 2.07
N THR A 12 4.24 -8.23 2.63
CA THR A 12 3.81 -8.29 4.04
C THR A 12 2.63 -9.23 4.18
N ASP A 13 2.64 -10.06 5.22
CA ASP A 13 1.48 -10.86 5.61
C ASP A 13 0.38 -9.92 6.14
N LEU A 14 -0.65 -9.75 5.31
CA LEU A 14 -1.75 -8.82 5.55
C LEU A 14 -2.98 -9.59 6.00
N GLU A 15 -3.85 -8.91 6.77
CA GLU A 15 -5.13 -9.51 7.13
C GLU A 15 -5.95 -9.79 5.87
N PRO A 16 -6.82 -10.82 5.85
CA PRO A 16 -7.62 -11.17 4.68
C PRO A 16 -8.45 -9.99 4.15
N ALA A 17 -8.85 -9.04 5.01
CA ALA A 17 -9.54 -7.81 4.59
C ALA A 17 -8.64 -6.82 3.84
N GLU A 18 -7.38 -6.69 4.24
CA GLU A 18 -6.38 -5.85 3.56
C GLU A 18 -5.95 -6.50 2.24
N GLN A 19 -5.76 -7.81 2.24
CA GLN A 19 -5.41 -8.57 1.05
C GLN A 19 -6.54 -8.57 0.01
N ALA A 20 -7.79 -8.72 0.44
CA ALA A 20 -8.95 -8.53 -0.42
C ALA A 20 -9.00 -7.09 -0.97
N ALA A 21 -8.72 -6.09 -0.14
CA ALA A 21 -8.66 -4.71 -0.63
C ALA A 21 -7.55 -4.50 -1.68
N LEU A 22 -6.38 -5.10 -1.52
CA LEU A 22 -5.30 -5.06 -2.51
C LEU A 22 -5.64 -5.83 -3.79
N ASP A 23 -6.32 -6.97 -3.67
CA ASP A 23 -6.78 -7.77 -4.80
C ASP A 23 -7.82 -7.04 -5.64
N HIS A 24 -8.75 -6.35 -4.96
CA HIS A 24 -9.69 -5.41 -5.57
C HIS A 24 -9.03 -4.07 -5.98
N GLY A 25 -7.74 -3.88 -5.65
CA GLY A 25 -6.98 -2.67 -5.94
C GLY A 25 -6.54 -2.59 -7.40
N VAL A 26 -6.67 -1.40 -7.99
CA VAL A 26 -6.27 -1.17 -9.38
C VAL A 26 -4.84 -0.66 -9.44
N THR A 27 -3.97 -1.41 -10.12
CA THR A 27 -2.61 -0.94 -10.43
C THR A 27 -2.64 0.02 -11.60
N VAL A 28 -2.41 1.30 -11.35
CA VAL A 28 -2.29 2.34 -12.37
C VAL A 28 -0.82 2.52 -12.71
N ARG A 29 -0.43 2.08 -13.91
CA ARG A 29 0.90 2.35 -14.47
C ARG A 29 0.88 3.71 -15.18
N ARG A 30 1.71 4.66 -14.75
CA ARG A 30 1.96 5.93 -15.46
C ARG A 30 3.47 6.10 -15.61
N GLY A 31 3.98 5.91 -16.83
CA GLY A 31 5.41 6.00 -17.14
C GLY A 31 6.26 4.88 -16.51
N GLN A 32 7.45 5.20 -16.00
CA GLN A 32 8.34 4.25 -15.29
C GLN A 32 7.83 3.84 -13.89
N GLY A 33 6.77 4.48 -13.39
CA GLY A 33 6.20 4.23 -12.07
C GLY A 33 4.83 3.56 -12.14
N TYR A 34 4.50 2.83 -11.09
CA TYR A 34 3.14 2.35 -10.86
C TYR A 34 2.63 2.86 -9.51
N THR A 35 1.33 3.12 -9.45
CA THR A 35 0.60 3.48 -8.25
C THR A 35 -0.49 2.45 -8.04
N LEU A 36 -0.61 1.91 -6.82
CA LEU A 36 -1.69 1.01 -6.47
C LEU A 36 -2.83 1.82 -5.85
N ARG A 37 -4.02 1.74 -6.44
CA ARG A 37 -5.21 2.42 -5.94
C ARG A 37 -6.16 1.39 -5.34
N VAL A 38 -6.27 1.41 -4.02
CA VAL A 38 -7.07 0.46 -3.26
C VAL A 38 -8.37 1.13 -2.82
N SER A 39 -9.50 0.48 -3.07
CA SER A 39 -10.80 0.87 -2.52
C SER A 39 -11.12 -0.06 -1.36
N ALA A 40 -10.88 0.40 -0.13
CA ALA A 40 -11.15 -0.36 1.10
C ALA A 40 -12.06 0.43 2.03
N ALA A 41 -12.72 -0.27 2.96
CA ALA A 41 -13.38 0.38 4.08
C ALA A 41 -12.37 1.24 4.86
N SER A 42 -12.82 2.37 5.42
CA SER A 42 -11.97 3.35 6.11
C SER A 42 -11.11 2.74 7.23
N ALA A 43 -11.61 1.68 7.88
CA ALA A 43 -10.87 0.91 8.89
C ALA A 43 -9.65 0.19 8.29
N VAL A 44 -9.83 -0.50 7.16
CA VAL A 44 -8.76 -1.18 6.42
C VAL A 44 -7.77 -0.17 5.86
N HIS A 45 -8.24 0.99 5.39
CA HIS A 45 -7.37 2.08 4.94
C HIS A 45 -6.46 2.60 6.09
N ARG A 46 -7.00 2.75 7.31
CA ARG A 46 -6.19 3.14 8.48
C ARG A 46 -5.18 2.07 8.90
N GLN A 47 -5.53 0.79 8.83
CA GLN A 47 -4.61 -0.31 9.13
C GLN A 47 -3.44 -0.35 8.14
N LEU A 48 -3.74 -0.25 6.83
CA LEU A 48 -2.72 -0.16 5.79
C LEU A 48 -1.79 1.05 5.99
N LEU A 49 -2.34 2.21 6.33
CA LEU A 49 -1.56 3.41 6.65
C LEU A 49 -0.69 3.23 7.90
N ALA A 50 -1.22 2.59 8.95
CA ALA A 50 -0.45 2.30 10.16
C ALA A 50 0.71 1.34 9.88
N ARG A 51 0.53 0.35 9.01
CA ARG A 51 1.59 -0.55 8.53
C ARG A 51 2.60 0.12 7.59
N CYS A 52 2.18 1.17 6.88
CA CYS A 52 3.08 1.97 6.04
C CYS A 52 3.88 3.03 6.80
N LYS A 53 3.55 3.36 8.06
CA LYS A 53 4.37 4.26 8.91
C LYS A 53 5.88 3.94 8.92
N PRO A 54 6.33 2.69 9.10
CA PRO A 54 7.76 2.37 9.07
C PRO A 54 8.42 2.59 7.69
N LEU A 55 7.65 2.57 6.60
CA LEU A 55 8.14 2.88 5.25
C LEU A 55 8.19 4.39 4.99
N ASP A 56 7.28 5.16 5.57
CA ASP A 56 7.27 6.62 5.50
C ASP A 56 8.56 7.21 6.08
N CYS A 57 9.04 6.64 7.20
CA CYS A 57 10.34 7.00 7.80
C CYS A 57 11.57 6.65 6.92
N GLN A 58 11.47 5.76 5.94
CA GLN A 58 12.58 5.46 5.01
C GLN A 58 12.72 6.50 3.89
N GLY A 59 11.79 7.46 3.80
CA GLY A 59 11.77 8.50 2.77
C GLY A 59 12.16 9.90 3.24
N GLY A 60 12.33 10.14 4.54
CA GLY A 60 12.60 11.50 5.02
C GLY A 60 12.51 11.73 6.53
N CYS A 61 13.08 10.87 7.37
CA CYS A 61 13.58 11.34 8.68
C CYS A 61 15.07 11.65 8.53
N GLY A 62 15.42 12.94 8.62
CA GLY A 62 16.79 13.42 8.77
C GLY A 62 17.34 13.18 10.17
#